data_AF-H3GBR8-F1
#
_entry.id   AF-H3GBR8-F1
#
_cell.length_a   1.000
_cell.length_b   1.000
_cell.length_c   1.000
_cell.angle_alpha   90.00
_cell.angle_beta   90.00
_cell.angle_gamma   90.00
#
_symmetry.space_group_name_H-M   'P 1'
#
loop_
_entity.id
_entity.type
_entity.pdbx_description
1 polymer ?
#
loop_
_entity_poly.entity_id
_entity_poly.type
_entity_poly.pdbx_seq_one_letter_code
_entity_poly.pdbx_strand_id
1 'polypeptide(L)'
;MADAEQDQLTNMTPAQKKLFELRMKMNAGRKANKQEVAAEHDRVKNNDKKAKKEERYKKREEKKLVAASGKAHLNETAEVAEVKAKKADKKEKRKAAFGWDVFNQDSLYKGYKKRLVSLPTAEENTTPVTATGDDALGDELAYGKDDNVEEAKVDRMAQELEERIKARKKFSRRRQHYEGEDVDYINGQNRIFNRKASQAFDKYTVEIRQNLERGTAL
;
A
#
# COMPACT_ATOMS: atom_id res chain seq x y z
N MET A 1 16.99 21.74 -51.83
CA MET A 1 15.99 20.68 -52.13
C MET A 1 14.56 21.20 -52.20
N ALA A 2 14.20 22.29 -51.51
CA ALA A 2 12.88 22.90 -51.62
C ALA A 2 12.59 23.56 -53.00
N ASP A 3 13.61 24.15 -53.65
CA ASP A 3 13.41 24.85 -54.94
C ASP A 3 13.08 23.91 -56.11
N ALA A 4 13.57 22.66 -56.08
CA ALA A 4 13.27 21.65 -57.10
C ALA A 4 11.85 21.07 -57.00
N GLU A 5 11.24 21.10 -55.81
CA GLU A 5 9.85 20.65 -55.62
C GLU A 5 8.83 21.71 -56.07
N GLN A 6 9.20 22.99 -56.01
CA GLN A 6 8.35 24.10 -56.47
C GLN A 6 8.22 24.11 -58.01
N ASP A 7 9.31 23.86 -58.73
CA ASP A 7 9.33 23.78 -60.21
C ASP A 7 8.56 22.57 -60.79
N GLN A 8 8.40 21.49 -60.01
CA GLN A 8 7.57 20.34 -60.41
C GLN A 8 6.08 20.60 -60.15
N LEU A 9 5.76 21.41 -59.14
CA LEU A 9 4.38 21.78 -58.80
C LEU A 9 3.80 22.81 -59.78
N THR A 10 4.61 23.65 -60.42
CA THR A 10 4.15 24.67 -61.38
C THR A 10 3.68 24.05 -62.71
N ASN A 11 4.33 22.95 -63.14
CA ASN A 11 4.03 22.23 -64.39
C ASN A 11 2.90 21.19 -64.29
N MET A 12 2.28 21.02 -63.10
CA MET A 12 1.20 20.05 -62.87
C MET A 12 -0.19 20.66 -63.01
N THR A 13 -1.15 19.87 -63.50
CA THR A 13 -2.57 20.28 -63.53
C THR A 13 -3.11 20.45 -62.10
N PRO A 14 -4.14 21.29 -61.87
CA PRO A 14 -4.70 21.51 -60.53
C PRO A 14 -5.12 20.22 -59.80
N ALA A 15 -5.60 19.22 -60.54
CA ALA A 15 -5.94 17.90 -60.02
C ALA A 15 -4.70 17.11 -59.55
N GLN A 16 -3.59 17.20 -60.27
CA GLN A 16 -2.31 16.56 -59.91
C GLN A 16 -1.69 17.20 -58.67
N LYS A 17 -1.78 18.53 -58.50
CA LYS A 17 -1.31 19.23 -57.29
C LYS A 17 -2.08 18.77 -56.05
N LYS A 18 -3.41 18.68 -56.14
CA LYS A 18 -4.27 18.19 -55.05
C LYS A 18 -3.98 16.72 -54.70
N LEU A 19 -3.72 15.88 -55.71
CA LEU A 19 -3.34 14.48 -55.50
C LEU A 19 -1.97 14.36 -54.80
N PHE A 20 -1.00 15.19 -55.17
CA PHE A 20 0.31 15.23 -54.52
C PHE A 20 0.19 15.65 -53.05
N GLU A 21 -0.57 16.69 -52.76
CA GLU A 21 -0.83 17.14 -51.39
C GLU A 21 -1.49 16.04 -50.54
N LEU A 22 -2.48 15.34 -51.09
CA LEU A 22 -3.13 14.21 -50.43
C LEU A 22 -2.15 13.04 -50.17
N ARG A 23 -1.27 12.74 -51.12
CA ARG A 23 -0.21 11.73 -50.94
C ARG A 23 0.78 12.14 -49.85
N MET A 24 1.15 13.42 -49.79
CA MET A 24 2.03 13.95 -48.74
C MET A 24 1.37 13.88 -47.36
N LYS A 25 0.10 14.26 -47.23
CA LYS A 25 -0.68 14.13 -45.98
C LYS A 25 -0.81 12.66 -45.56
N MET A 26 -1.09 11.76 -46.50
CA MET A 26 -1.16 10.33 -46.22
C MET A 26 0.19 9.76 -45.76
N ASN A 27 1.29 10.17 -46.40
CA ASN A 27 2.64 9.76 -46.01
C ASN A 27 3.04 10.31 -44.64
N ALA A 28 2.67 11.56 -44.33
CA ALA A 28 2.87 12.15 -43.00
C ALA A 28 2.11 11.36 -41.93
N GLY A 29 0.84 11.01 -42.17
CA GLY A 29 0.04 10.18 -41.27
C GLY A 29 0.65 8.77 -41.08
N ARG A 30 1.10 8.13 -42.16
CA ARG A 30 1.79 6.82 -42.08
C ARG A 30 3.08 6.90 -41.25
N LYS A 31 3.86 7.96 -41.41
CA LYS A 31 5.10 8.19 -40.65
C LYS A 31 4.81 8.45 -39.18
N ALA A 32 3.83 9.29 -38.87
CA ALA A 32 3.40 9.58 -37.51
C ALA A 32 2.90 8.32 -36.79
N ASN A 33 2.04 7.52 -37.45
CA ASN A 33 1.55 6.26 -36.88
C ASN A 33 2.70 5.27 -36.63
N LYS A 34 3.64 5.14 -37.58
CA LYS A 34 4.81 4.26 -37.41
C LYS A 34 5.70 4.71 -36.25
N GLN A 35 5.87 6.02 -36.08
CA GLN A 35 6.65 6.61 -34.98
C GLN A 35 5.97 6.36 -33.63
N GLU A 36 4.64 6.53 -33.53
CA GLU A 36 3.91 6.28 -32.29
C GLU A 36 3.92 4.80 -31.90
N VAL A 37 3.79 3.90 -32.86
CA VAL A 37 3.91 2.45 -32.63
C VAL A 37 5.30 2.07 -32.13
N ALA A 38 6.37 2.67 -32.68
CA ALA A 38 7.72 2.47 -32.18
C ALA A 38 7.88 3.02 -30.76
N ALA A 39 7.37 4.23 -30.49
CA ALA A 39 7.40 4.83 -29.15
C ALA A 39 6.59 4.03 -28.11
N GLU A 40 5.44 3.47 -28.50
CA GLU A 40 4.65 2.59 -27.64
C GLU A 40 5.40 1.30 -27.32
N HIS A 41 5.99 0.66 -28.33
CA HIS A 41 6.84 -0.52 -28.14
C HIS A 41 8.03 -0.23 -27.22
N ASP A 42 8.69 0.92 -27.41
CA ASP A 42 9.77 1.37 -26.54
C ASP A 42 9.27 1.66 -25.12
N ARG A 43 8.06 2.21 -24.92
CA ARG A 43 7.47 2.42 -23.57
C ARG A 43 7.14 1.09 -22.88
N VAL A 44 6.64 0.11 -23.63
CA VAL A 44 6.30 -1.23 -23.11
C VAL A 44 7.57 -2.02 -22.78
N LYS A 45 8.60 -1.92 -23.63
CA LYS A 45 9.87 -2.63 -23.44
C LYS A 45 10.86 -1.92 -22.52
N ASN A 46 10.81 -0.59 -22.40
CA ASN A 46 11.68 0.14 -21.48
C ASN A 46 11.29 -0.14 -20.02
N ASN A 47 12.00 -1.10 -19.45
CA ASN A 47 12.08 -1.35 -18.03
C ASN A 47 13.17 -0.53 -17.34
N ASP A 48 13.54 0.61 -17.93
CA ASP A 48 14.54 1.48 -17.34
C ASP A 48 13.99 2.12 -16.05
N LYS A 49 14.48 1.60 -14.92
CA LYS A 49 14.04 2.01 -13.58
C LYS A 49 14.31 3.48 -13.32
N LYS A 50 15.33 4.06 -13.98
CA LYS A 50 15.72 5.47 -13.81
C LYS A 50 14.69 6.41 -14.46
N ALA A 51 14.30 6.14 -15.71
CA ALA A 51 13.28 6.90 -16.41
C ALA A 51 11.92 6.85 -15.69
N LYS A 52 11.50 5.65 -15.23
CA LYS A 52 10.27 5.49 -14.43
C LYS A 52 10.32 6.26 -13.10
N LYS A 53 11.48 6.39 -12.47
CA LYS A 53 11.66 7.16 -11.23
C LYS A 53 11.54 8.66 -11.49
N GLU A 54 12.13 9.16 -12.57
CA GLU A 54 12.07 10.57 -12.95
C GLU A 54 10.65 10.98 -13.36
N GLU A 55 9.95 10.15 -14.13
CA GLU A 55 8.55 10.38 -14.51
C GLU A 55 7.65 10.44 -13.27
N ARG A 56 7.84 9.52 -12.32
CA ARG A 56 7.13 9.53 -11.03
C ARG A 56 7.42 10.80 -10.23
N TYR A 57 8.64 11.31 -10.29
CA TYR A 57 9.01 12.56 -9.62
C TYR A 57 8.30 13.76 -10.26
N LYS A 58 8.35 13.89 -11.59
CA LYS A 58 7.63 14.94 -12.34
C LYS A 58 6.13 14.92 -12.04
N LYS A 59 5.51 13.74 -12.11
CA LYS A 59 4.09 13.55 -11.79
C LYS A 59 3.75 13.89 -10.33
N ARG A 60 4.71 13.74 -9.40
CA ARG A 60 4.53 14.13 -7.99
C ARG A 60 4.60 15.64 -7.83
N GLU A 61 5.53 16.31 -8.50
CA GLU A 61 5.65 17.77 -8.50
C GLU A 61 4.43 18.44 -9.13
N GLU A 62 3.97 17.96 -10.29
CA GLU A 62 2.72 18.42 -10.92
C GLU A 62 1.54 18.28 -9.97
N LYS A 63 1.39 17.13 -9.30
CA LYS A 63 0.33 16.94 -8.30
C LYS A 63 0.44 17.90 -7.11
N LYS A 64 1.66 18.24 -6.67
CA LYS A 64 1.85 19.23 -5.60
C LYS A 64 1.46 20.62 -6.07
N LEU A 65 1.81 21.01 -7.29
CA LEU A 65 1.42 22.30 -7.87
C LEU A 65 -0.10 22.41 -8.01
N VAL A 66 -0.75 21.36 -8.52
CA VAL A 66 -2.22 21.28 -8.61
C VAL A 66 -2.86 21.30 -7.21
N ALA A 67 -2.30 20.61 -6.22
CA ALA A 67 -2.77 20.69 -4.84
C ALA A 67 -2.58 22.09 -4.23
N ALA A 68 -1.45 22.75 -4.46
CA ALA A 68 -1.15 24.09 -3.99
C ALA A 68 -2.08 25.14 -4.61
N SER A 69 -2.48 24.95 -5.88
CA SER A 69 -3.48 25.80 -6.54
C SER A 69 -4.90 25.67 -5.99
N GLY A 70 -5.15 24.73 -5.07
CA GLY A 70 -6.47 24.47 -4.48
C GLY A 70 -7.47 23.79 -5.41
N LYS A 71 -7.19 23.68 -6.72
CA LYS A 71 -8.10 23.14 -7.76
C LYS A 71 -8.03 21.61 -7.92
N ALA A 72 -7.40 20.90 -6.99
CA ALA A 72 -7.22 19.45 -7.08
C ALA A 72 -8.55 18.67 -7.15
N HIS A 73 -9.60 19.19 -6.49
CA HIS A 73 -10.94 18.59 -6.48
C HIS A 73 -11.65 18.67 -7.84
N LEU A 74 -11.27 19.59 -8.73
CA LEU A 74 -11.87 19.72 -10.08
C LEU A 74 -11.47 18.59 -11.03
N ASN A 75 -10.31 17.97 -10.77
CA ASN A 75 -9.76 16.88 -11.60
C ASN A 75 -10.04 15.50 -10.99
N GLU A 76 -10.86 15.42 -9.93
CA GLU A 76 -11.14 14.19 -9.21
C GLU A 76 -12.61 13.82 -9.33
N THR A 77 -12.89 12.61 -9.82
CA THR A 77 -14.24 12.06 -9.89
C THR A 77 -14.79 11.76 -8.49
N ALA A 78 -16.10 11.90 -8.30
CA ALA A 78 -16.79 11.65 -7.03
C ALA A 78 -16.48 10.26 -6.44
N GLU A 79 -16.46 9.20 -7.27
CA GLU A 79 -16.12 7.84 -6.82
C GLU A 79 -14.70 7.74 -6.25
N VAL A 80 -13.73 8.42 -6.87
CA VAL A 80 -12.33 8.42 -6.43
C VAL A 80 -12.21 9.15 -5.09
N ALA A 81 -12.92 10.27 -4.94
CA ALA A 81 -12.97 11.03 -3.70
C ALA A 81 -13.58 10.20 -2.54
N GLU A 82 -14.67 9.47 -2.79
CA GLU A 82 -15.30 8.61 -1.79
C GLU A 82 -14.36 7.48 -1.34
N VAL A 83 -13.68 6.83 -2.29
CA VAL A 83 -12.68 5.80 -1.99
C VAL A 83 -11.52 6.38 -1.18
N LYS A 84 -11.07 7.59 -1.48
CA LYS A 84 -10.01 8.27 -0.71
C LYS A 84 -10.48 8.61 0.70
N ALA A 85 -11.69 9.11 0.87
CA ALA A 85 -12.28 9.39 2.18
C ALA A 85 -12.37 8.12 3.04
N LYS A 86 -12.96 7.04 2.51
CA LYS A 86 -13.03 5.73 3.18
C LYS A 86 -11.64 5.21 3.60
N LYS A 87 -10.61 5.43 2.77
CA LYS A 87 -9.21 5.08 3.08
C LYS A 87 -8.62 5.97 4.17
N ALA A 88 -8.91 7.27 4.14
CA ALA A 88 -8.47 8.23 5.16
C ALA A 88 -9.08 7.89 6.52
N ASP A 89 -10.39 7.65 6.59
CA ASP A 89 -11.09 7.26 7.81
C ASP A 89 -10.52 5.95 8.39
N LYS A 90 -10.26 4.97 7.53
CA LYS A 90 -9.63 3.70 7.95
C LYS A 90 -8.22 3.92 8.49
N LYS A 91 -7.46 4.87 7.93
CA LYS A 91 -6.10 5.21 8.39
C LYS A 91 -6.16 5.96 9.72
N GLU A 92 -7.10 6.88 9.89
CA GLU A 92 -7.31 7.60 11.13
C GLU A 92 -7.72 6.67 12.27
N LYS A 93 -8.68 5.78 12.04
CA LYS A 93 -9.07 4.72 12.99
C LYS A 93 -7.89 3.80 13.37
N ARG A 94 -6.94 3.58 12.45
CA ARG A 94 -5.70 2.83 12.74
C ARG A 94 -4.67 3.64 13.52
N LYS A 95 -4.63 4.97 13.37
CA LYS A 95 -3.77 5.86 14.16
C LYS A 95 -4.29 6.00 15.59
N ALA A 96 -5.61 5.99 15.78
CA ALA A 96 -6.20 6.00 17.12
C ALA A 96 -5.78 4.79 17.97
N ALA A 97 -5.60 3.62 17.33
CA ALA A 97 -5.11 2.41 17.98
C ALA A 97 -3.58 2.40 18.26
N PHE A 98 -2.92 3.57 18.30
CA PHE A 98 -1.47 3.67 18.47
C PHE A 98 -1.08 3.80 19.95
N GLY A 99 -0.26 2.86 20.45
CA GLY A 99 0.32 2.91 21.79
C GLY A 99 -0.31 1.91 22.77
N TRP A 100 -0.48 2.33 24.02
CA TRP A 100 -1.05 1.50 25.10
C TRP A 100 -2.53 1.12 24.87
N ASP A 101 -3.21 1.81 23.97
CA ASP A 101 -4.60 1.53 23.58
C ASP A 101 -4.76 0.19 22.82
N VAL A 102 -3.66 -0.47 22.44
CA VAL A 102 -3.67 -1.82 21.85
C VAL A 102 -4.11 -2.90 22.87
N PHE A 103 -3.97 -2.64 24.17
CA PHE A 103 -4.35 -3.57 25.24
C PHE A 103 -5.72 -3.28 25.85
N ASN A 104 -6.50 -2.39 25.24
CA ASN A 104 -7.85 -2.07 25.71
C ASN A 104 -8.87 -3.19 25.40
N GLN A 105 -10.01 -3.15 26.07
CA GLN A 105 -11.11 -4.11 25.86
C GLN A 105 -11.63 -4.10 24.42
N ASP A 106 -11.63 -2.94 23.76
CA ASP A 106 -12.07 -2.79 22.37
C ASP A 106 -11.14 -3.52 21.38
N SER A 107 -9.83 -3.53 21.62
CA SER A 107 -8.85 -4.28 20.83
C SER A 107 -9.01 -5.79 21.01
N LEU A 108 -9.32 -6.24 22.23
CA LEU A 108 -9.68 -7.63 22.50
C LEU A 108 -10.97 -8.02 21.77
N TYR A 109 -12.00 -7.17 21.82
CA TYR A 109 -13.27 -7.38 21.12
C TYR A 109 -13.10 -7.41 19.60
N LYS A 110 -12.35 -6.47 19.02
CA LYS A 110 -12.00 -6.44 17.59
C LYS A 110 -11.21 -7.69 17.19
N GLY A 111 -10.32 -8.17 18.05
CA GLY A 111 -9.60 -9.43 17.87
C GLY A 111 -10.55 -10.62 17.84
N TYR A 112 -11.50 -10.69 18.79
CA TYR A 112 -12.55 -11.70 18.82
C TYR A 112 -13.42 -11.67 17.55
N LYS A 113 -13.91 -10.50 17.14
CA LYS A 113 -14.73 -10.36 15.91
C LYS A 113 -14.00 -10.85 14.66
N LYS A 114 -12.68 -10.63 14.56
CA LYS A 114 -11.88 -11.16 13.44
C LYS A 114 -11.76 -12.69 13.47
N ARG A 115 -11.67 -13.28 14.67
CA ARG A 115 -11.64 -14.74 14.83
C ARG A 115 -12.96 -15.39 14.45
N LEU A 116 -14.09 -14.75 14.77
CA LEU A 116 -15.39 -15.26 14.35
C LEU A 116 -15.51 -15.39 12.82
N VAL A 117 -14.89 -14.49 12.06
CA VAL A 117 -14.89 -14.55 10.59
C VAL A 117 -14.10 -15.74 10.04
N SER A 118 -13.07 -16.22 10.76
CA SER A 118 -12.27 -17.38 10.34
C SER A 118 -12.86 -18.72 10.76
N LEU A 119 -13.93 -18.73 11.57
CA LEU A 119 -14.60 -19.97 11.95
C LEU A 119 -15.55 -20.43 10.82
N PRO A 120 -15.72 -21.74 10.62
CA PRO A 120 -16.69 -22.25 9.65
C PRO A 120 -18.12 -21.82 10.03
N THR A 121 -18.82 -21.19 9.09
CA THR A 121 -20.20 -20.74 9.31
C THR A 121 -21.18 -21.88 9.04
N ALA A 122 -21.71 -22.44 10.12
CA ALA A 122 -22.99 -23.16 10.31
C ALA A 122 -23.48 -24.28 9.37
N GLU A 123 -23.08 -24.41 8.09
CA GLU A 123 -23.66 -25.47 7.23
C GLU A 123 -23.10 -26.87 7.54
N GLU A 124 -21.91 -26.99 8.15
CA GLU A 124 -21.31 -28.29 8.51
C GLU A 124 -21.59 -28.74 9.97
N ASN A 125 -22.18 -27.91 10.82
CA ASN A 125 -22.39 -28.23 12.25
C ASN A 125 -23.83 -28.65 12.58
N THR A 126 -24.62 -29.04 11.58
CA THR A 126 -25.98 -29.58 11.78
C THR A 126 -25.99 -31.09 12.03
N THR A 127 -25.00 -31.62 12.74
CA THR A 127 -25.30 -32.78 13.59
C THR A 127 -25.90 -32.17 14.84
N PRO A 128 -27.24 -32.09 15.00
CA PRO A 128 -27.79 -31.83 16.31
C PRO A 128 -27.15 -32.88 17.21
N VAL A 129 -26.50 -32.44 18.29
CA VAL A 129 -26.36 -33.30 19.46
C VAL A 129 -27.76 -33.85 19.64
N THR A 130 -27.95 -35.13 19.35
CA THR A 130 -29.25 -35.77 19.37
C THR A 130 -29.72 -35.65 20.80
N ALA A 131 -30.52 -34.62 21.06
CA ALA A 131 -31.14 -34.37 22.34
C ALA A 131 -32.13 -35.51 22.55
N THR A 132 -31.64 -36.58 23.15
CA THR A 132 -32.49 -37.60 23.75
C THR A 132 -33.16 -36.94 24.96
N GLY A 133 -34.41 -36.52 24.78
CA GLY A 133 -35.34 -36.20 25.86
C GLY A 133 -35.41 -34.73 26.28
N ASP A 134 -36.59 -34.14 26.06
CA ASP A 134 -37.29 -33.00 26.70
C ASP A 134 -36.57 -31.75 27.28
N ASP A 135 -35.26 -31.71 27.46
CA ASP A 135 -34.56 -30.55 28.02
C ASP A 135 -33.68 -29.89 26.96
N ALA A 136 -34.26 -28.97 26.20
CA ALA A 136 -33.52 -28.10 25.28
C ALA A 136 -32.51 -27.18 26.00
N LEU A 137 -32.62 -27.08 27.33
CA LEU A 137 -31.62 -26.60 28.27
C LEU A 137 -31.14 -27.82 29.05
N GLY A 138 -30.29 -28.66 28.44
CA GLY A 138 -29.85 -29.92 29.06
C GLY A 138 -29.41 -29.76 30.51
N ASP A 139 -29.60 -30.81 31.31
CA ASP A 139 -29.26 -30.88 32.74
C ASP A 139 -28.02 -30.02 33.10
N GLU A 140 -28.20 -29.00 33.95
CA GLU A 140 -27.12 -28.08 34.36
C GLU A 140 -25.93 -28.84 35.00
N LEU A 141 -26.17 -30.05 35.51
CA LEU A 141 -25.18 -30.97 36.08
C LEU A 141 -24.55 -31.93 35.05
N ALA A 142 -24.99 -31.94 33.79
CA ALA A 142 -24.43 -32.75 32.72
C ALA A 142 -23.18 -32.14 32.05
N TYR A 143 -22.79 -30.92 32.45
CA TYR A 143 -21.55 -30.30 31.99
C TYR A 143 -20.34 -31.18 32.34
N GLY A 144 -19.55 -31.55 31.32
CA GLY A 144 -18.34 -32.37 31.46
C GLY A 144 -18.55 -33.89 31.43
N LYS A 145 -19.77 -34.39 31.15
CA LYS A 145 -20.05 -35.83 31.01
C LYS A 145 -19.92 -36.37 29.59
N ASP A 146 -20.22 -35.57 28.58
CA ASP A 146 -20.26 -35.98 27.16
C ASP A 146 -19.43 -35.05 26.24
N ASP A 147 -18.19 -34.77 26.62
CA ASP A 147 -17.28 -33.92 25.83
C ASP A 147 -16.56 -34.70 24.70
N ASN A 148 -17.29 -35.55 23.97
CA ASN A 148 -16.74 -36.25 22.81
C ASN A 148 -16.65 -35.28 21.62
N VAL A 149 -15.59 -34.46 21.62
CA VAL A 149 -15.25 -33.55 20.53
C VAL A 149 -14.54 -34.35 19.43
N GLU A 150 -15.00 -34.18 18.19
CA GLU A 150 -14.33 -34.73 17.02
C GLU A 150 -12.87 -34.27 16.93
N GLU A 151 -11.93 -35.19 16.69
CA GLU A 151 -10.49 -34.90 16.62
C GLU A 151 -10.18 -33.79 15.60
N ALA A 152 -10.89 -33.75 14.48
CA ALA A 152 -10.75 -32.70 13.46
C ALA A 152 -11.02 -31.28 14.01
N LYS A 153 -11.94 -31.13 14.98
CA LYS A 153 -12.23 -29.85 15.63
C LYS A 153 -11.11 -29.46 16.61
N VAL A 154 -10.51 -30.44 17.29
CA VAL A 154 -9.36 -30.24 18.18
C VAL A 154 -8.13 -29.82 17.38
N ASP A 155 -7.85 -30.49 16.26
CA ASP A 155 -6.73 -30.16 15.37
C ASP A 155 -6.87 -28.74 14.81
N ARG A 156 -8.07 -28.34 14.41
CA ARG A 156 -8.34 -26.97 13.94
C ARG A 156 -8.05 -25.94 15.03
N MET A 157 -8.47 -26.20 16.27
CA MET A 157 -8.16 -25.33 17.41
C MET A 157 -6.64 -25.23 17.62
N ALA A 158 -5.94 -26.35 17.57
CA ALA A 158 -4.48 -26.38 17.72
C ALA A 158 -3.76 -25.57 16.63
N GLN A 159 -4.19 -25.72 15.37
CA GLN A 159 -3.68 -24.94 14.24
C GLN A 159 -3.90 -23.44 14.44
N GLU A 160 -5.12 -23.03 14.86
CA GLU A 160 -5.43 -21.63 15.12
C GLU A 160 -4.54 -21.05 16.23
N LEU A 161 -4.29 -21.81 17.31
CA LEU A 161 -3.38 -21.40 18.38
C LEU A 161 -1.94 -21.24 17.88
N GLU A 162 -1.47 -22.15 17.03
CA GLU A 162 -0.13 -22.07 16.45
C GLU A 162 0.04 -20.83 15.57
N GLU A 163 -0.96 -20.52 14.74
CA GLU A 163 -0.99 -19.30 13.93
C GLU A 163 -0.96 -18.04 14.79
N ARG A 164 -1.69 -18.02 15.91
CA ARG A 164 -1.65 -16.91 16.87
C ARG A 164 -0.29 -16.75 17.52
N ILE A 165 0.39 -17.85 17.86
CA ILE A 165 1.75 -17.82 18.39
C ILE A 165 2.70 -17.23 17.33
N LYS A 166 2.59 -17.66 16.07
CA LYS A 166 3.36 -17.12 14.93
C LYS A 166 3.09 -15.62 14.73
N ALA A 167 1.84 -15.18 14.82
CA ALA A 167 1.46 -13.78 14.70
C ALA A 167 2.01 -12.93 15.86
N ARG A 168 1.93 -13.43 17.10
CA ARG A 168 2.49 -12.77 18.29
C ARG A 168 4.00 -12.57 18.18
N LYS A 169 4.74 -13.58 17.68
CA LYS A 169 6.18 -13.47 17.43
C LYS A 169 6.51 -12.35 16.42
N LYS A 170 5.65 -12.12 15.43
CA LYS A 170 5.81 -11.07 14.40
C LYS A 170 5.33 -9.68 14.84
N PHE A 171 4.65 -9.56 15.99
CA PHE A 171 4.10 -8.29 16.48
C PHE A 171 5.19 -7.25 16.74
N SER A 172 6.30 -7.67 17.35
CA SER A 172 7.49 -6.82 17.51
C SER A 172 8.45 -7.02 16.33
N ARG A 173 8.43 -6.08 15.40
CA ARG A 173 9.36 -6.09 14.25
C ARG A 173 10.69 -5.48 14.68
N ARG A 174 11.78 -6.24 14.52
CA ARG A 174 13.13 -5.69 14.63
C ARG A 174 13.34 -4.67 13.50
N ARG A 175 13.74 -3.45 13.85
CA ARG A 175 14.18 -2.45 12.86
C ARG A 175 15.57 -2.86 12.38
N GLN A 176 15.77 -2.90 11.07
CA GLN A 176 17.08 -3.18 10.48
C GLN A 176 18.04 -2.04 10.80
N HIS A 177 19.31 -2.39 11.01
CA HIS A 177 20.40 -1.41 11.13
C HIS A 177 20.77 -0.93 9.72
N TYR A 178 20.99 0.37 9.54
CA TYR A 178 21.51 0.90 8.28
C TYR A 178 23.02 1.07 8.41
N GLU A 179 23.79 0.57 7.44
CA GLU A 179 25.26 0.59 7.49
C GLU A 179 25.89 1.99 7.40
N GLY A 180 25.10 3.03 7.10
CA GLY A 180 25.54 4.43 7.06
C GLY A 180 24.98 5.30 8.19
N GLU A 181 24.45 4.70 9.25
CA GLU A 181 24.00 5.42 10.45
C GLU A 181 25.16 5.54 11.46
N ASP A 182 25.36 6.72 12.03
CA ASP A 182 26.38 6.94 13.04
C ASP A 182 26.10 6.08 14.29
N VAL A 183 27.09 5.27 14.68
CA VAL A 183 26.94 4.28 15.75
C VAL A 183 27.37 4.90 17.08
N ASP A 184 26.40 5.20 17.94
CA ASP A 184 26.60 5.77 19.28
C ASP A 184 26.76 4.71 20.40
N TYR A 185 26.86 3.43 20.04
CA TYR A 185 26.81 2.31 20.98
C TYR A 185 27.91 1.28 20.74
N ILE A 186 28.43 0.69 21.82
CA ILE A 186 29.46 -0.37 21.77
C ILE A 186 28.80 -1.76 21.74
N ASN A 187 27.71 -1.96 22.48
CA ASN A 187 27.03 -3.26 22.59
C ASN A 187 25.52 -3.16 22.30
N GLY A 188 24.86 -4.31 22.15
CA GLY A 188 23.44 -4.38 21.82
C GLY A 188 22.51 -3.85 22.92
N GLN A 189 22.90 -3.95 24.19
CA GLN A 189 22.13 -3.42 25.32
C GLN A 189 22.19 -1.88 25.34
N ASN A 190 23.37 -1.32 25.10
CA ASN A 190 23.64 0.11 24.98
C ASN A 190 22.85 0.69 23.79
N ARG A 191 22.81 0.00 22.65
CA ARG A 191 21.93 0.41 21.53
C ARG A 191 20.46 0.55 21.95
N ILE A 192 19.95 -0.40 22.74
CA ILE A 192 18.57 -0.36 23.21
C ILE A 192 18.38 0.79 24.20
N PHE A 193 19.35 1.03 25.08
CA PHE A 193 19.33 2.14 26.03
C PHE A 193 19.38 3.49 25.32
N ASN A 194 20.35 3.73 24.44
CA ASN A 194 20.46 4.94 23.63
C ASN A 194 19.19 5.19 22.81
N ARG A 195 18.61 4.13 22.22
CA ARG A 195 17.33 4.24 21.51
C ARG A 195 16.14 4.61 22.41
N LYS A 196 16.13 4.18 23.67
CA LYS A 196 15.10 4.59 24.64
C LYS A 196 15.32 6.05 25.07
N ALA A 197 16.57 6.43 25.33
CA ALA A 197 16.94 7.79 25.66
C ALA A 197 16.56 8.75 24.53
N SER A 198 16.85 8.38 23.27
CA SER A 198 16.52 9.23 22.13
C SER A 198 15.02 9.43 21.97
N GLN A 199 14.21 8.40 22.18
CA GLN A 199 12.74 8.53 22.16
C GLN A 199 12.19 9.52 23.19
N ALA A 200 12.81 9.60 24.37
CA ALA A 200 12.36 10.48 25.45
C ALA A 200 12.94 11.89 25.34
N PHE A 201 14.23 12.02 25.00
CA PHE A 201 14.98 13.25 25.14
C PHE A 201 15.29 13.97 23.82
N ASP A 202 15.23 13.30 22.66
CA ASP A 202 15.58 13.93 21.37
C ASP A 202 14.78 15.19 21.10
N LYS A 203 13.53 15.24 21.55
CA LYS A 203 12.67 16.42 21.40
C LYS A 203 13.26 17.66 22.08
N TYR A 204 14.02 17.48 23.16
CA TYR A 204 14.55 18.55 24.01
C TYR A 204 16.05 18.79 23.78
N THR A 205 16.78 17.85 23.19
CA THR A 205 18.23 17.91 23.01
C THR A 205 18.67 18.23 21.57
N VAL A 206 17.74 18.64 20.70
CA VAL A 206 18.02 18.96 19.29
C VAL A 206 19.13 20.01 19.16
N GLU A 207 19.06 21.10 19.93
CA GLU A 207 20.05 22.19 19.85
C GLU A 207 21.44 21.71 20.27
N ILE A 208 21.52 20.93 21.35
CA ILE A 208 22.77 20.36 21.84
C ILE A 208 23.39 19.44 20.78
N ARG A 209 22.58 18.59 20.14
CA ARG A 209 23.03 17.72 19.05
C ARG A 209 23.58 18.53 17.88
N GLN A 210 22.86 19.56 17.44
CA GLN A 210 23.33 20.39 16.34
C GLN A 210 24.61 21.16 16.68
N ASN A 211 24.76 21.62 17.92
CA ASN A 211 25.98 22.29 18.36
C ASN A 211 27.18 21.34 18.36
N LEU A 212 26.98 20.07 18.76
CA LEU A 212 28.02 19.04 18.65
C LEU A 212 28.40 18.77 17.19
N GLU A 213 27.41 18.67 16.29
CA GLU A 213 27.64 18.49 14.84
C GLU A 213 28.34 19.71 14.20
N ARG A 214 28.15 20.92 14.76
CA ARG A 214 28.80 22.17 14.33
C ARG A 214 30.17 22.42 14.99
N GLY A 215 30.66 21.50 15.81
CA GLY A 215 31.97 21.62 16.45
C GLY A 215 31.98 22.50 17.71
N THR A 216 30.91 22.47 18.50
CA THR A 216 30.79 23.14 19.82
C THR A 216 30.94 24.67 19.81
N ALA A 217 30.77 25.30 18.64
CA ALA A 217 30.63 26.75 18.56
C ALA A 217 29.22 27.15 19.04
N LEU A 218 29.16 27.96 20.10
CA LEU A 218 27.95 28.66 20.56
C LEU A 218 27.68 29.89 19.69
#